data_AF-A0A1G1G4Y7-F1
#
_entry.id   AF-A0A1G1G4Y7-F1
#
_cell.length_a   1.000
_cell.length_b   1.000
_cell.length_c   1.000
_cell.angle_alpha   90.00
_cell.angle_beta   90.00
_cell.angle_gamma   90.00
#
_symmetry.space_group_name_H-M   'P 1'
#
loop_
_entity.id
_entity.type
_entity.pdbx_description
1 polymer ?
#
loop_
_entity_poly.entity_id
_entity_poly.type
_entity_poly.pdbx_seq_one_letter_code
_entity_poly.pdbx_strand_id
1 'polypeptide(L)'
;MLAVVFALAAAACASGPPKPIKADEMKDPGLGMIYGQIQLPDPEWRMNVVMIKIIGKAYVGRHGEKVHVARDGRFVAVNVKPGKYMMDGFIIGDMRNYLGKSALNYTVEVKPGGVHYIGSYRYVSLKGGSIVRPGSFDLEQNQSKAAHTALLAWVEEATRETKWHSAVKRKLGGLNK
;
A
#
# COMPACT_ATOMS: atom_id res chain seq x y z
N MET A 1 5.50 -23.70 -56.54
CA MET A 1 6.12 -23.58 -55.20
C MET A 1 5.36 -22.50 -54.45
N LEU A 2 4.53 -22.90 -53.48
CA LEU A 2 3.66 -21.99 -52.72
C LEU A 2 4.37 -21.64 -51.41
N ALA A 3 4.66 -20.35 -51.20
CA ALA A 3 5.27 -19.83 -49.99
C ALA A 3 4.21 -19.69 -48.89
N VAL A 4 4.40 -20.40 -47.77
CA VAL A 4 3.59 -20.24 -46.56
C VAL A 4 4.26 -19.17 -45.69
N VAL A 5 3.67 -17.99 -45.63
CA VAL A 5 4.06 -16.92 -44.69
C VAL A 5 3.37 -17.21 -43.36
N PHE A 6 4.15 -17.70 -42.39
CA PHE A 6 3.72 -17.84 -41.00
C PHE A 6 3.59 -16.44 -40.37
N ALA A 7 2.36 -15.95 -40.22
CA ALA A 7 2.09 -14.76 -39.43
C ALA A 7 2.16 -15.11 -37.93
N LEU A 8 3.27 -14.71 -37.28
CA LEU A 8 3.35 -14.70 -35.82
C LEU A 8 2.36 -13.65 -35.28
N ALA A 9 1.23 -14.11 -34.74
CA ALA A 9 0.36 -13.29 -33.91
C ALA A 9 1.06 -13.03 -32.58
N ALA A 10 1.61 -11.82 -32.42
CA ALA A 10 2.04 -11.32 -31.13
C ALA A 10 0.80 -11.12 -30.24
N ALA A 11 0.47 -12.13 -29.44
CA ALA A 11 -0.39 -11.97 -28.28
C ALA A 11 0.35 -11.08 -27.28
N ALA A 12 0.17 -9.77 -27.40
CA ALA A 12 0.61 -8.81 -26.40
C ALA A 12 -0.18 -9.08 -25.11
N CYS A 13 0.45 -9.80 -24.18
CA CYS A 13 -0.04 -9.99 -22.83
C CYS A 13 -0.45 -8.64 -22.25
N ALA A 14 -1.74 -8.45 -21.98
CA ALA A 14 -2.29 -7.28 -21.32
C ALA A 14 -1.87 -7.14 -19.83
N SER A 15 -0.86 -7.90 -19.39
CA SER A 15 -0.24 -7.88 -18.07
C SER A 15 1.00 -6.97 -18.06
N GLY A 16 0.86 -5.74 -18.55
CA GLY A 16 1.90 -4.72 -18.36
C GLY A 16 2.15 -4.48 -16.86
N PRO A 17 3.37 -4.09 -16.45
CA PRO A 17 3.68 -3.82 -15.05
C PRO A 17 2.68 -2.83 -14.44
N PRO A 18 2.34 -2.94 -13.15
CA PRO A 18 1.40 -2.04 -12.51
C PRO A 18 1.78 -0.58 -12.79
N LYS A 19 0.81 0.23 -13.25
CA LYS A 19 1.04 1.65 -13.49
C LYS A 19 1.68 2.27 -12.23
N PRO A 20 2.78 3.03 -12.38
CA PRO A 20 3.38 3.72 -11.24
C PRO A 20 2.33 4.62 -10.60
N ILE A 21 2.23 4.59 -9.27
CA ILE A 21 1.48 5.63 -8.56
C ILE A 21 2.38 6.85 -8.45
N LYS A 22 1.78 8.05 -8.52
CA LYS A 22 2.46 9.31 -8.25
C LYS A 22 1.90 9.86 -6.94
N ALA A 23 2.75 10.02 -5.94
CA ALA A 23 2.35 10.66 -4.69
C ALA A 23 1.98 12.13 -4.94
N ASP A 24 1.05 12.67 -4.15
CA ASP A 24 0.75 14.10 -4.21
C ASP A 24 1.96 14.92 -3.69
N GLU A 25 2.05 16.17 -4.15
CA GLU A 25 3.06 17.13 -3.70
C GLU A 25 3.04 17.33 -2.17
N MET A 26 4.21 17.60 -1.58
CA MET A 26 4.30 17.97 -0.16
C MET A 26 3.69 19.35 0.04
N LYS A 27 2.65 19.40 0.87
CA LYS A 27 1.95 20.65 1.19
C LYS A 27 2.66 21.43 2.29
N ASP A 28 3.20 20.72 3.28
CA ASP A 28 3.84 21.31 4.46
C ASP A 28 4.92 20.34 5.00
N PRO A 29 6.16 20.81 5.27
CA PRO A 29 7.24 20.00 5.84
C PRO A 29 6.94 19.39 7.22
N GLY A 30 5.98 19.92 7.97
CA GLY A 30 5.54 19.38 9.25
C GLY A 30 4.58 18.18 9.14
N LEU A 31 4.04 17.92 7.95
CA LEU A 31 3.20 16.74 7.70
C LEU A 31 4.06 15.50 7.47
N GLY A 32 3.47 14.33 7.71
CA GLY A 32 4.13 13.04 7.55
C GLY A 32 3.66 12.29 6.30
N MET A 33 4.33 11.16 6.10
CA MET A 33 3.99 10.13 5.13
C MET A 33 3.89 8.78 5.82
N ILE A 34 2.87 7.98 5.46
CA ILE A 34 2.74 6.57 5.85
C ILE A 34 2.88 5.73 4.60
N TYR A 35 3.61 4.62 4.67
CA TYR A 35 3.70 3.65 3.59
C TYR A 35 3.67 2.22 4.11
N GLY A 36 3.22 1.31 3.28
CA GLY A 36 3.11 -0.11 3.60
C GLY A 36 2.76 -0.96 2.39
N GLN A 37 2.56 -2.25 2.65
CA GLN A 37 2.14 -3.21 1.62
C GLN A 37 1.22 -4.28 2.21
N ILE A 38 0.22 -4.68 1.43
CA ILE A 38 -0.51 -5.95 1.62
C ILE A 38 -0.27 -6.80 0.38
N GLN A 39 0.50 -7.88 0.54
CA GLN A 39 0.80 -8.87 -0.48
C GLN A 39 -0.43 -9.74 -0.71
N LEU A 40 -0.95 -9.69 -1.92
CA LEU A 40 -2.11 -10.47 -2.35
C LEU A 40 -1.68 -11.91 -2.68
N PRO A 41 -2.53 -12.91 -2.40
CA PRO A 41 -2.19 -14.32 -2.63
C PRO A 41 -2.25 -14.70 -4.12
N ASP A 42 -2.97 -13.92 -4.93
CA ASP A 42 -3.22 -14.16 -6.34
C ASP A 42 -2.83 -12.90 -7.14
N PRO A 43 -1.99 -13.02 -8.18
CA PRO A 43 -1.55 -11.89 -8.99
C PRO A 43 -2.67 -11.19 -9.78
N GLU A 44 -3.79 -11.87 -10.02
CA GLU A 44 -4.95 -11.28 -10.69
C GLU A 44 -5.79 -10.40 -9.75
N TRP A 45 -5.61 -10.56 -8.43
CA TRP A 45 -6.27 -9.73 -7.44
C TRP A 45 -5.72 -8.31 -7.47
N ARG A 46 -6.60 -7.33 -7.29
CA ARG A 46 -6.26 -5.92 -7.38
C ARG A 46 -6.68 -5.18 -6.13
N MET A 47 -5.71 -4.62 -5.43
CA MET A 47 -5.99 -3.70 -4.34
C MET A 47 -6.48 -2.37 -4.90
N ASN A 48 -7.62 -1.93 -4.39
CA ASN A 48 -8.29 -0.70 -4.82
C ASN A 48 -8.19 0.40 -3.77
N VAL A 49 -8.29 0.03 -2.49
CA VAL A 49 -8.37 0.97 -1.37
C VAL A 49 -7.65 0.39 -0.17
N VAL A 50 -6.92 1.24 0.54
CA VAL A 50 -6.43 1.01 1.90
C VAL A 50 -6.97 2.13 2.77
N MET A 51 -7.54 1.78 3.92
CA MET A 51 -8.18 2.71 4.84
C MET A 51 -7.23 2.98 6.01
N ILE A 52 -6.67 4.18 6.06
CA ILE A 52 -5.83 4.64 7.16
C ILE A 52 -6.60 5.67 7.98
N LYS A 53 -6.63 5.50 9.30
CA LYS A 53 -7.39 6.36 10.23
C LYS A 53 -6.54 6.76 11.44
N ILE A 54 -6.67 8.00 11.89
CA ILE A 54 -6.20 8.47 13.20
C ILE A 54 -6.95 7.74 14.31
N ILE A 55 -6.23 7.20 15.29
CA ILE A 55 -6.79 6.54 16.48
C ILE A 55 -7.43 7.58 17.39
N GLY A 56 -8.61 7.26 17.94
CA GLY A 56 -9.35 8.15 18.85
C GLY A 56 -10.21 9.20 18.16
N LYS A 57 -10.21 9.25 16.82
CA LYS A 57 -11.11 10.11 16.04
C LYS A 57 -12.31 9.31 15.55
N ALA A 58 -13.51 9.87 15.70
CA ALA A 58 -14.72 9.31 15.10
C ALA A 58 -14.77 9.63 13.61
N TYR A 59 -15.17 8.64 12.80
CA TYR A 59 -15.36 8.79 11.35
C TYR A 59 -16.79 8.40 11.00
N VAL A 60 -17.49 9.26 10.27
CA VAL A 60 -18.77 8.93 9.65
C VAL A 60 -18.49 8.48 8.22
N GLY A 61 -19.03 7.35 7.76
CA GLY A 61 -18.83 6.88 6.38
C GLY A 61 -17.38 6.45 6.03
N ARG A 62 -17.02 6.52 4.73
CA ARG A 62 -15.69 6.15 4.20
C ARG A 62 -14.65 7.28 4.38
N HIS A 63 -14.63 7.92 5.53
CA HIS A 63 -13.67 8.99 5.81
C HIS A 63 -12.44 8.40 6.51
N GLY A 64 -11.27 8.77 5.99
CA GLY A 64 -9.93 8.37 6.43
C GLY A 64 -8.92 9.23 5.68
N GLU A 65 -7.63 8.99 5.88
CA GLU A 65 -6.60 9.68 5.11
C GLU A 65 -6.68 9.31 3.62
N LYS A 66 -6.30 10.24 2.75
CA LYS A 66 -6.18 9.94 1.31
C LYS A 66 -4.98 9.00 1.12
N VAL A 67 -5.23 7.83 0.55
CA VAL A 67 -4.20 6.83 0.28
C VAL A 67 -4.10 6.56 -1.21
N HIS A 68 -2.88 6.62 -1.74
CA HIS A 68 -2.55 6.18 -3.09
C HIS A 68 -2.18 4.69 -3.03
N VAL A 69 -2.84 3.86 -3.83
CA VAL A 69 -2.72 2.40 -3.78
C VAL A 69 -2.33 1.88 -5.16
N ALA A 70 -1.26 1.11 -5.21
CA ALA A 70 -0.90 0.32 -6.39
C ALA A 70 -1.70 -0.99 -6.39
N ARG A 71 -1.96 -1.53 -7.58
CA ARG A 71 -2.76 -2.75 -7.76
C ARG A 71 -2.24 -3.95 -6.98
N ASP A 72 -0.92 -4.03 -6.79
CA ASP A 72 -0.23 -5.09 -6.06
C ASP A 72 -0.21 -4.89 -4.53
N GLY A 73 -1.01 -3.95 -4.03
CA GLY A 73 -1.21 -3.72 -2.61
C GLY A 73 -0.13 -2.90 -1.92
N ARG A 74 0.85 -2.36 -2.64
CA ARG A 74 1.71 -1.29 -2.12
C ARG A 74 0.93 0.02 -2.01
N PHE A 75 1.15 0.79 -0.96
CA PHE A 75 0.40 2.04 -0.75
C PHE A 75 1.20 3.12 -0.05
N VAL A 76 0.78 4.36 -0.25
CA VAL A 76 1.32 5.56 0.43
C VAL A 76 0.20 6.54 0.77
N ALA A 77 0.20 7.06 1.99
CA ALA A 77 -0.60 8.21 2.41
C ALA A 77 0.36 9.37 2.67
N VAL A 78 0.15 10.50 1.99
CA VAL A 78 1.00 11.70 2.10
C VAL A 78 0.24 12.85 2.73
N ASN A 79 0.97 13.83 3.26
CA ASN A 79 0.41 15.03 3.88
C ASN A 79 -0.49 14.70 5.09
N VAL A 80 -0.16 13.64 5.84
CA VAL A 80 -0.90 13.25 7.05
C VAL A 80 -0.41 14.06 8.24
N LYS A 81 -1.31 14.46 9.16
CA LYS A 81 -0.90 15.19 10.36
C LYS A 81 -0.13 14.29 11.33
N PRO A 82 0.75 14.83 12.18
CA PRO A 82 1.34 14.06 13.28
C PRO A 82 0.27 13.42 14.18
N GLY A 83 0.51 12.20 14.64
CA GLY A 83 -0.44 11.45 15.46
C GLY A 83 -0.32 9.93 15.31
N LYS A 84 -1.15 9.19 16.04
CA LYS A 84 -1.19 7.73 15.97
C LYS A 84 -2.27 7.27 14.98
N TYR A 85 -1.87 6.45 14.02
CA TYR A 85 -2.73 5.92 12.96
C TYR A 85 -2.87 4.41 13.05
N MET A 86 -3.94 3.89 12.48
CA MET A 86 -4.18 2.46 12.28
C MET A 86 -4.62 2.19 10.84
N MET A 87 -4.31 0.99 10.36
CA MET A 87 -4.96 0.42 9.19
C MET A 87 -6.31 -0.18 9.61
N ASP A 88 -7.40 0.40 9.13
CA ASP A 88 -8.77 0.01 9.50
C ASP A 88 -9.32 -1.11 8.60
N GLY A 89 -8.82 -1.19 7.37
CA GLY A 89 -9.23 -2.17 6.38
C GLY A 89 -8.77 -1.81 4.97
N PHE A 90 -9.21 -2.60 4.01
CA PHE A 90 -8.84 -2.45 2.60
C PHE A 90 -9.90 -3.10 1.68
N ILE A 91 -9.79 -2.83 0.38
CA ILE A 91 -10.71 -3.37 -0.63
C ILE A 91 -9.92 -4.02 -1.76
N ILE A 92 -10.20 -5.30 -2.03
CA ILE A 92 -9.63 -6.09 -3.13
C ILE A 92 -10.75 -6.40 -4.11
N GLY A 93 -10.71 -5.87 -5.33
CA GLY A 93 -11.86 -5.93 -6.24
C GLY A 93 -13.10 -5.32 -5.57
N ASP A 94 -14.15 -6.11 -5.41
CA ASP A 94 -15.38 -5.73 -4.69
C ASP A 94 -15.41 -6.20 -3.22
N MET A 95 -14.39 -6.95 -2.78
CA MET A 95 -14.32 -7.53 -1.44
C MET A 95 -13.83 -6.50 -0.43
N ARG A 96 -14.61 -6.29 0.62
CA ARG A 96 -14.27 -5.36 1.71
C ARG A 96 -13.73 -6.12 2.91
N ASN A 97 -12.49 -5.82 3.27
CA ASN A 97 -11.77 -6.48 4.35
C ASN A 97 -11.61 -5.49 5.50
N TYR A 98 -12.53 -5.54 6.46
CA TYR A 98 -12.48 -4.72 7.68
C TYR A 98 -11.79 -5.46 8.81
N LEU A 99 -10.80 -4.83 9.43
CA LEU A 99 -10.04 -5.40 10.54
C LEU A 99 -10.80 -5.32 11.87
N GLY A 100 -11.78 -4.41 11.98
CA GLY A 100 -12.56 -4.23 13.21
C GLY A 100 -11.66 -3.92 14.41
N LYS A 101 -11.84 -4.64 15.53
CA LYS A 101 -11.01 -4.46 16.73
C LYS A 101 -9.52 -4.77 16.48
N SER A 102 -9.22 -5.66 15.54
CA SER A 102 -7.84 -6.04 15.21
C SER A 102 -7.05 -4.92 14.53
N ALA A 103 -7.72 -3.86 14.04
CA ALA A 103 -7.05 -2.69 13.45
C ALA A 103 -5.98 -2.08 14.37
N LEU A 104 -6.17 -2.18 15.70
CA LEU A 104 -5.23 -1.68 16.70
C LEU A 104 -3.90 -2.44 16.75
N ASN A 105 -3.78 -3.59 16.08
CA ASN A 105 -2.53 -4.31 15.91
C ASN A 105 -1.68 -3.76 14.75
N TYR A 106 -2.26 -2.94 13.88
CA TYR A 106 -1.66 -2.45 12.64
C TYR A 106 -1.51 -0.92 12.71
N THR A 107 -0.68 -0.46 13.66
CA THR A 107 -0.57 0.97 13.99
C THR A 107 0.79 1.55 13.68
N VAL A 108 0.81 2.86 13.47
CA VAL A 108 2.04 3.64 13.26
C VAL A 108 1.91 4.99 13.94
N GLU A 109 2.98 5.44 14.58
CA GLU A 109 3.10 6.80 15.09
C GLU A 109 3.76 7.70 14.04
N VAL A 110 3.05 8.72 13.60
CA VAL A 110 3.55 9.72 12.66
C VAL A 110 4.12 10.88 13.43
N LYS A 111 5.44 11.04 13.35
CA LYS A 111 6.17 12.24 13.78
C LYS A 111 6.20 13.31 12.68
N PRO A 112 6.31 14.61 13.02
CA PRO A 112 6.38 15.70 12.05
C PRO A 112 7.46 15.49 10.98
N GLY A 113 7.11 15.73 9.71
CA GLY A 113 8.03 15.60 8.57
C GLY A 113 8.53 14.18 8.26
N GLY A 114 8.09 13.18 9.03
CA GLY A 114 8.65 11.84 8.95
C GLY A 114 8.01 10.96 7.88
N VAL A 115 8.79 10.01 7.37
CA VAL A 115 8.36 8.93 6.49
C VAL A 115 8.27 7.64 7.30
N HIS A 116 7.06 7.11 7.49
CA HIS A 116 6.76 6.09 8.50
C HIS A 116 6.23 4.80 7.88
N TYR A 117 6.86 3.69 8.25
CA TYR A 117 6.48 2.36 7.79
C TYR A 117 5.40 1.81 8.71
N ILE A 118 4.21 1.53 8.18
CA ILE A 118 3.16 0.88 8.96
C ILE A 118 3.30 -0.64 8.97
N GLY A 119 3.90 -1.21 7.92
CA GLY A 119 4.17 -2.64 7.81
C GLY A 119 4.03 -3.19 6.39
N SER A 120 4.45 -4.43 6.23
CA SER A 120 4.23 -5.26 5.05
C SER A 120 3.59 -6.53 5.54
N TYR A 121 2.50 -6.92 4.90
CA TYR A 121 1.65 -8.02 5.37
C TYR A 121 1.33 -8.96 4.22
N ARG A 122 1.23 -10.25 4.51
CA ARG A 122 0.68 -11.25 3.61
C ARG A 122 -0.78 -11.47 3.93
N TYR A 123 -1.64 -11.34 2.94
CA TYR A 123 -3.05 -11.66 3.07
C TYR A 123 -3.24 -13.17 3.12
N VAL A 124 -3.96 -13.65 4.14
CA VAL A 124 -4.31 -15.06 4.31
C VAL A 124 -5.83 -15.18 4.30
N SER A 125 -6.37 -15.95 3.34
CA SER A 125 -7.81 -16.24 3.32
C SER A 125 -8.12 -17.37 4.31
N LEU A 126 -9.06 -17.13 5.23
CA LEU A 126 -9.52 -18.15 6.17
C LEU A 126 -10.71 -18.90 5.54
N LYS A 127 -10.52 -20.18 5.22
CA LYS A 127 -11.60 -21.02 4.65
C LYS A 127 -12.79 -21.07 5.63
N GLY A 128 -13.97 -20.68 5.16
CA GLY A 128 -15.25 -20.77 5.91
C GLY A 128 -15.85 -19.43 6.38
N GLY A 129 -15.14 -18.31 6.22
CA GLY A 129 -15.68 -16.98 6.50
C GLY A 129 -16.48 -16.41 5.32
N SER A 130 -17.68 -15.89 5.57
CA SER A 130 -18.35 -15.01 4.60
C SER A 130 -17.46 -13.79 4.35
N ILE A 131 -17.14 -13.52 3.08
CA ILE A 131 -16.17 -12.51 2.58
C ILE A 131 -16.49 -11.05 3.02
N VAL A 132 -17.61 -10.85 3.72
CA VAL A 132 -18.11 -9.54 4.17
C VAL A 132 -17.98 -9.34 5.70
N ARG A 133 -17.49 -10.34 6.45
CA ARG A 133 -17.41 -10.27 7.93
C ARG A 133 -15.95 -10.18 8.42
N PRO A 134 -15.67 -9.37 9.47
CA PRO A 134 -14.40 -9.44 10.20
C PRO A 134 -14.09 -10.88 10.61
N GLY A 135 -12.84 -11.32 10.45
CA GLY A 135 -12.40 -12.70 10.72
C GLY A 135 -12.51 -13.67 9.54
N SER A 136 -12.83 -13.20 8.34
CA SER A 136 -12.76 -13.99 7.09
C SER A 136 -11.37 -14.03 6.44
N PHE A 137 -10.43 -13.27 6.99
CA PHE A 137 -9.05 -13.18 6.54
C PHE A 137 -8.12 -12.88 7.74
N ASP A 138 -6.83 -13.09 7.53
CA ASP A 138 -5.77 -12.67 8.43
C ASP A 138 -4.67 -11.91 7.65
N LEU A 139 -3.84 -11.18 8.38
CA LEU A 139 -2.66 -10.46 7.88
C LEU A 139 -1.42 -10.90 8.66
N GLU A 140 -0.60 -11.73 8.01
CA GLU A 140 0.69 -12.15 8.58
C GLU A 140 1.76 -11.10 8.30
N GLN A 141 2.48 -10.65 9.33
CA GLN A 141 3.51 -9.63 9.15
C GLN A 141 4.74 -10.20 8.43
N ASN A 142 5.19 -9.50 7.39
CA ASN A 142 6.47 -9.75 6.74
C ASN A 142 7.54 -8.83 7.35
N GLN A 143 8.42 -9.42 8.17
CA GLN A 143 9.48 -8.71 8.89
C GLN A 143 10.80 -8.63 8.10
N SER A 144 10.81 -9.01 6.83
CA SER A 144 12.03 -9.01 6.01
C SER A 144 12.56 -7.59 5.79
N LYS A 145 13.81 -7.34 6.23
CA LYS A 145 14.54 -6.09 5.93
C LYS A 145 14.61 -5.84 4.43
N ALA A 146 14.85 -6.89 3.63
CA ALA A 146 14.92 -6.78 2.18
C ALA A 146 13.59 -6.34 1.56
N ALA A 147 12.46 -6.90 2.04
CA ALA A 147 11.14 -6.49 1.59
C ALA A 147 10.83 -5.03 1.97
N HIS A 148 11.24 -4.60 3.17
CA HIS A 148 11.09 -3.22 3.61
C HIS A 148 11.92 -2.25 2.76
N THR A 149 13.19 -2.56 2.50
CA THR A 149 14.06 -1.75 1.62
C THR A 149 13.50 -1.66 0.21
N ALA A 150 13.05 -2.77 -0.37
CA ALA A 150 12.44 -2.79 -1.70
C ALA A 150 11.16 -1.94 -1.78
N LEU A 151 10.32 -2.01 -0.73
CA LEU A 151 9.14 -1.17 -0.63
C LEU A 151 9.51 0.31 -0.55
N LEU A 152 10.50 0.68 0.26
CA LEU A 152 10.91 2.08 0.39
C LEU A 152 11.57 2.63 -0.88
N ALA A 153 12.31 1.80 -1.62
CA ALA A 153 12.82 2.16 -2.96
C ALA A 153 11.67 2.42 -3.95
N TRP A 154 10.60 1.64 -3.88
CA TRP A 154 9.40 1.93 -4.65
C TRP A 154 8.72 3.24 -4.23
N VAL A 155 8.68 3.57 -2.93
CA VAL A 155 8.17 4.88 -2.46
C VAL A 155 9.05 6.03 -2.96
N GLU A 156 10.37 5.84 -3.01
CA GLU A 156 11.30 6.83 -3.56
C GLU A 156 10.95 7.15 -5.02
N GLU A 157 10.67 6.12 -5.82
CA GLU A 157 10.24 6.28 -7.21
C GLU A 157 8.89 7.00 -7.31
N ALA A 158 7.91 6.58 -6.50
CA ALA A 158 6.58 7.19 -6.46
C ALA A 158 6.59 8.68 -6.07
N THR A 159 7.71 9.17 -5.53
CA THR A 159 7.90 10.54 -5.04
C THR A 159 8.90 11.36 -5.86
N ARG A 160 9.54 10.79 -6.90
CA ARG A 160 10.69 11.37 -7.63
C ARG A 160 10.55 12.83 -8.08
N GLU A 161 9.33 13.28 -8.38
CA GLU A 161 9.03 14.63 -8.85
C GLU A 161 8.32 15.51 -7.80
N THR A 162 8.47 15.16 -6.51
CA THR A 162 7.84 15.88 -5.40
C THR A 162 8.88 16.25 -4.35
N LYS A 163 8.56 17.22 -3.49
CA LYS A 163 9.42 17.56 -2.35
C LYS A 163 9.55 16.42 -1.32
N TRP A 164 8.73 15.37 -1.41
CA TRP A 164 8.90 14.16 -0.59
C TRP A 164 10.15 13.35 -0.92
N HIS A 165 10.62 13.39 -2.18
CA HIS A 165 11.70 12.53 -2.66
C HIS A 165 12.94 12.58 -1.76
N SER A 166 13.38 13.80 -1.39
CA SER A 166 14.55 14.00 -0.53
C SER A 166 14.40 13.37 0.86
N ALA A 167 13.20 13.41 1.45
CA ALA A 167 12.93 12.79 2.75
C ALA A 167 12.95 11.26 2.66
N VAL A 168 12.35 10.70 1.60
CA VAL A 168 12.31 9.25 1.35
C VAL A 168 13.70 8.72 1.05
N LYS A 169 14.46 9.37 0.17
CA LYS A 169 15.84 9.00 -0.17
C LYS A 169 16.75 8.97 1.06
N ARG A 170 16.62 9.96 1.95
CA ARG A 170 17.35 10.00 3.24
C ARG A 170 16.98 8.82 4.14
N LYS A 171 15.68 8.48 4.23
CA LYS A 171 15.19 7.32 4.98
C LYS A 171 15.77 6.02 4.41
N LEU A 172 15.80 5.86 3.08
CA LEU A 172 16.35 4.68 2.41
C LEU A 172 17.86 4.51 2.67
N GLY A 173 18.63 5.59 2.56
CA GLY A 173 20.06 5.58 2.89
C GLY A 173 20.36 5.24 4.36
N GLY A 174 19.39 5.42 5.27
CA GLY A 174 19.50 5.01 6.67
C GLY A 174 19.24 3.52 6.92
N LEU A 175 18.49 2.83 6.05
CA LEU A 175 18.21 1.39 6.19
C LEU A 175 19.35 0.50 5.67
N ASN A 176 20.14 1.00 4.73
CA ASN A 176 21.25 0.27 4.12
C ASN A 176 22.57 0.38 4.89
N LYS A 177 22.58 1.13 5.99
CA LYS A 177 23.66 1.13 6.98
C LYS A 177 23.44 0.00 7.98
#